data_AF-A0A0A7LRZ7-F1
#
_entry.id   AF-A0A0A7LRZ7-F1
#
_cell.length_a   1.000
_cell.length_b   1.000
_cell.length_c   1.000
_cell.angle_alpha   90.00
_cell.angle_beta   90.00
_cell.angle_gamma   90.00
#
_symmetry.space_group_name_H-M   'P 1'
#
loop_
_entity.id
_entity.type
_entity.pdbx_description
1 polymer ?
#
loop_
_entity_poly.entity_id
_entity_poly.type
_entity_poly.pdbx_seq_one_letter_code
_entity_poly.pdbx_strand_id
1 'polypeptide(L)'
;MKAPADYLNAPVFYLTYPTGEEAESAPVVTYDDALRAVEAALADAEQYRYLLMRALRRNTQEEPAATPVLPMVPFYSEDDMAA
;
A
#
# COMPACT_ATOMS: atom_id res chain seq x y z
N MET A 1 10.10 0.27 8.09
CA MET A 1 9.82 1.35 7.13
C MET A 1 10.08 2.71 7.72
N LYS A 2 11.13 3.36 7.18
CA LYS A 2 11.42 4.77 7.41
C LYS A 2 10.48 5.66 6.58
N ALA A 3 10.40 6.95 6.88
CA ALA A 3 9.67 7.88 6.04
C ALA A 3 10.38 8.03 4.68
N PRO A 4 9.68 8.38 3.58
CA PRO A 4 10.31 8.55 2.26
C PRO A 4 11.51 9.50 2.27
N ALA A 5 11.43 10.58 3.06
CA ALA A 5 12.51 11.54 3.24
C ALA A 5 13.76 10.94 3.91
N ASP A 6 13.61 9.90 4.74
CA ASP A 6 14.71 9.28 5.47
C ASP A 6 15.56 8.35 4.57
N TYR A 7 15.05 7.95 3.41
CA TYR A 7 15.83 7.19 2.40
C TYR A 7 16.66 8.12 1.52
N LEU A 8 16.23 9.38 1.38
CA LEU A 8 16.91 10.42 0.62
C LEU A 8 17.91 11.16 1.52
N ASN A 9 18.94 10.44 1.97
CA ASN A 9 20.03 11.01 2.76
C ASN A 9 21.18 11.48 1.84
N ALA A 10 20.82 12.35 0.89
CA ALA A 10 21.69 12.82 -0.19
C ALA A 10 21.56 14.35 -0.36
N PRO A 11 22.56 15.01 -0.98
CA PRO A 11 22.48 16.44 -1.26
C PRO A 11 21.28 16.77 -2.15
N VAL A 12 20.47 17.72 -1.71
CA VAL A 12 19.33 18.25 -2.48
C VAL A 12 19.78 19.51 -3.20
N PHE A 13 19.56 19.52 -4.51
CA PHE A 13 19.77 20.67 -5.38
C PHE A 13 18.44 21.36 -5.66
N TYR A 14 18.49 22.62 -6.07
CA TYR A 14 17.29 23.36 -6.46
C TYR A 14 17.39 23.71 -7.92
N LEU A 15 16.40 23.30 -8.70
CA LEU A 15 16.25 23.69 -10.09
C LEU A 15 15.30 24.88 -10.15
N THR A 16 15.85 26.03 -10.50
CA THR A 16 15.09 27.27 -10.71
C THR A 16 14.73 27.39 -12.18
N TYR A 17 13.44 27.54 -12.47
CA TYR A 17 12.98 27.80 -13.82
C TYR A 17 13.38 29.22 -14.29
N PRO A 18 13.52 29.45 -15.61
CA PRO A 18 14.05 30.69 -16.18
C PRO A 18 13.19 31.95 -15.90
N THR A 19 11.99 31.78 -15.36
CA THR A 19 11.08 32.81 -14.85
C THR A 19 11.60 33.53 -13.61
N GLY A 20 12.58 32.95 -12.90
CA GLY A 20 13.36 33.64 -11.86
C GLY A 20 12.62 33.86 -10.53
N GLU A 21 11.40 33.36 -10.38
CA GLU A 21 10.69 33.39 -9.11
C GLU A 21 11.16 32.24 -8.20
N GLU A 22 11.59 32.55 -6.97
CA GLU A 22 11.98 31.55 -5.97
C GLU A 22 10.84 30.56 -5.66
N ALA A 23 9.60 30.98 -5.87
CA ALA A 23 8.39 30.17 -5.74
C ALA A 23 8.31 28.98 -6.73
N GLU A 24 9.12 29.01 -7.79
CA GLU A 24 9.19 27.96 -8.81
C GLU A 24 10.46 27.11 -8.69
N SER A 25 11.09 27.06 -7.52
CA SER A 25 12.24 26.17 -7.30
C SER A 25 11.79 24.76 -6.90
N ALA A 26 12.19 23.76 -7.69
CA ALA A 26 11.91 22.35 -7.40
C ALA A 26 13.14 21.67 -6.78
N PRO A 27 12.99 20.90 -5.68
CA PRO A 27 14.07 20.11 -5.14
C PRO A 27 14.38 18.94 -6.08
N VAL A 28 15.65 18.76 -6.40
CA VAL A 28 16.14 17.72 -7.31
C VAL A 28 17.34 17.02 -6.68
N VAL A 29 17.47 15.74 -6.94
CA VAL A 29 18.61 14.91 -6.51
C VAL A 29 19.30 14.33 -7.73
N THR A 30 20.54 13.86 -7.55
CA THR A 30 21.22 13.14 -8.62
C THR A 30 20.50 11.82 -8.91
N TYR A 31 20.67 11.34 -10.14
CA TYR A 31 20.06 10.08 -10.56
C TYR A 31 20.52 8.89 -9.71
N ASP A 32 21.83 8.80 -9.44
CA ASP A 32 22.41 7.69 -8.67
C ASP A 32 21.92 7.67 -7.22
N ASP A 33 21.77 8.86 -6.61
CA ASP A 33 21.24 8.98 -5.26
C ASP A 33 19.76 8.60 -5.19
N ALA A 34 18.98 9.00 -6.21
CA ALA A 34 17.58 8.60 -6.33
C ALA A 34 17.45 7.07 -6.46
N LEU A 35 18.26 6.44 -7.33
CA LEU A 35 18.26 4.98 -7.49
C LEU A 35 18.58 4.26 -6.18
N ARG A 36 19.65 4.67 -5.49
CA ARG A 36 20.06 4.06 -4.22
C ARG A 36 18.97 4.20 -3.14
N ALA A 37 18.29 5.35 -3.09
CA ALA A 37 17.18 5.57 -2.16
C ALA A 37 16.00 4.64 -2.46
N VAL A 38 15.66 4.45 -3.74
CA VAL A 38 14.60 3.53 -4.17
C VAL A 38 14.96 2.08 -3.85
N GLU A 39 16.18 1.65 -4.15
CA GLU A 39 16.64 0.29 -3.83
C GLU A 39 16.59 0.01 -2.32
N ALA A 40 17.03 0.94 -1.49
CA ALA A 40 16.97 0.82 -0.04
C ALA A 40 15.54 0.76 0.49
N ALA A 41 14.65 1.60 -0.05
CA ALA A 41 13.23 1.58 0.31
C ALA A 41 12.57 0.26 -0.11
N LEU A 42 12.95 -0.29 -1.26
CA LEU A 42 12.44 -1.55 -1.78
C LEU A 42 12.94 -2.74 -0.96
N ALA A 43 14.23 -2.76 -0.58
CA ALA A 43 14.79 -3.76 0.33
C ALA A 43 14.12 -3.74 1.72
N ASP A 44 13.80 -2.55 2.25
CA ASP A 44 13.04 -2.43 3.49
C ASP A 44 11.58 -2.89 3.31
N ALA A 45 10.97 -2.63 2.14
CA ALA A 45 9.65 -3.14 1.78
C ALA A 45 9.61 -4.67 1.64
N GLU A 46 10.69 -5.30 1.15
CA GLU A 46 10.81 -6.75 1.08
C GLU A 46 10.75 -7.41 2.46
N GLN A 47 11.18 -6.72 3.54
CA GLN A 47 10.97 -7.21 4.91
C GLN A 47 9.48 -7.36 5.24
N TYR A 48 8.62 -6.57 4.58
CA TYR A 48 7.17 -6.63 4.71
C TYR A 48 6.50 -7.40 3.56
N ARG A 49 7.26 -8.17 2.76
CA ARG A 49 6.73 -8.97 1.64
C ARG A 49 5.53 -9.82 2.04
N TYR A 50 5.53 -10.40 3.23
CA TYR A 50 4.37 -11.14 3.74
C TYR A 50 3.14 -10.25 3.96
N LEU A 51 3.29 -9.05 4.53
CA LEU A 51 2.18 -8.12 4.74
C LEU A 51 1.68 -7.52 3.43
N LEU A 52 2.57 -7.24 2.48
CA LEU A 52 2.20 -6.80 1.13
C LEU A 52 1.41 -7.89 0.40
N MET A 53 1.89 -9.15 0.41
CA MET A 53 1.19 -10.28 -0.19
C MET A 53 -0.15 -10.55 0.50
N ARG A 54 -0.22 -10.36 1.83
CA ARG A 54 -1.48 -10.46 2.59
C ARG A 54 -2.45 -9.33 2.23
N ALA A 55 -1.98 -8.09 2.13
CA ALA A 55 -2.79 -6.94 1.72
C ALA A 55 -3.29 -7.09 0.28
N LEU A 56 -2.43 -7.55 -0.63
CA LEU A 56 -2.83 -7.89 -2.00
C LEU A 56 -3.89 -8.99 -2.00
N ARG A 57 -3.70 -10.10 -1.28
CA ARG A 57 -4.73 -11.16 -1.16
C ARG A 57 -6.04 -10.63 -0.60
N ARG A 58 -6.00 -9.74 0.39
CA ARG A 58 -7.19 -9.09 0.96
C ARG A 58 -7.89 -8.17 -0.05
N ASN A 59 -7.14 -7.32 -0.75
CA ASN A 59 -7.68 -6.43 -1.79
C ASN A 59 -8.20 -7.21 -3.00
N THR A 60 -7.60 -8.34 -3.34
CA THR A 60 -8.11 -9.24 -4.40
C THR A 60 -9.37 -9.99 -3.96
N GLN A 61 -9.55 -10.19 -2.64
CA GLN A 61 -10.78 -10.71 -2.04
C GLN A 61 -11.84 -9.62 -1.77
N GLU A 62 -11.49 -8.34 -1.98
CA GLU A 62 -12.39 -7.19 -1.79
C GLU A 62 -13.18 -6.85 -3.08
N GLU A 63 -13.05 -7.62 -4.15
CA GLU A 63 -14.24 -7.93 -4.95
C GLU A 63 -15.11 -8.85 -4.10
N PRO A 64 -16.27 -8.40 -3.61
CA PRO A 64 -17.09 -9.22 -2.76
C PRO A 64 -17.64 -10.36 -3.62
N ALA A 65 -17.05 -11.54 -3.50
CA ALA A 65 -17.86 -12.74 -3.52
C ALA A 65 -18.79 -12.60 -2.30
N ALA A 66 -19.95 -11.99 -2.52
CA ALA A 66 -21.03 -11.96 -1.56
C ALA A 66 -21.30 -13.42 -1.17
N THR A 67 -20.74 -13.86 -0.05
CA THR A 67 -21.10 -15.14 0.53
C THR A 67 -22.59 -15.10 0.76
N PRO A 68 -23.41 -15.91 0.06
CA PRO A 68 -24.84 -15.90 0.28
C PRO A 68 -25.07 -16.28 1.74
N VAL A 69 -25.68 -15.38 2.49
CA VAL A 69 -26.24 -15.70 3.80
C VAL A 69 -27.39 -16.65 3.51
N LEU A 70 -27.12 -17.95 3.53
CA LEU A 70 -28.17 -18.95 3.42
C LEU A 70 -29.03 -18.83 4.68
N PRO A 71 -30.36 -18.67 4.55
CA PRO A 71 -31.23 -18.71 5.71
C PRO A 71 -31.04 -20.07 6.39
N MET A 72 -30.71 -20.06 7.67
CA MET A 72 -30.64 -21.27 8.47
C MET A 72 -32.05 -21.82 8.62
N VAL A 73 -32.38 -22.82 7.79
CA VAL A 73 -33.62 -23.58 7.93
C VAL A 73 -33.37 -24.62 9.03
N PRO A 74 -34.08 -24.56 10.17
CA PRO A 74 -33.97 -25.58 11.20
C PRO A 74 -34.37 -26.94 10.62
N PHE A 75 -33.64 -27.98 11.00
CA PHE A 75 -33.83 -29.34 10.47
C PHE A 75 -35.05 -30.08 11.04
N TYR A 76 -35.78 -29.42 11.95
CA TYR A 76 -36.97 -29.97 12.60
C TYR A 76 -38.15 -29.06 12.32
N SER A 77 -39.21 -29.64 11.76
CA SER A 77 -40.53 -29.04 11.64
C SER A 77 -41.18 -28.97 13.01
N GLU A 78 -41.93 -27.92 13.33
CA GLU A 78 -42.67 -27.81 14.60
C GLU A 78 -43.64 -28.98 14.82
N ASP A 79 -44.07 -29.64 13.74
CA ASP A 79 -44.87 -30.86 13.75
C ASP A 79 -44.16 -32.08 14.38
N ASP A 80 -42.83 -32.17 14.30
CA ASP A 80 -42.05 -33.28 14.90
C ASP A 80 -41.90 -33.13 16.42
N MET A 81 -42.18 -31.95 16.98
CA MET A 81 -42.10 -31.66 18.42
C MET A 81 -43.43 -31.89 19.14
N ALA A 82 -44.51 -32.20 18.42
CA ALA A 82 -45.88 -32.33 18.94
C ALA A 82 -46.42 -33.77 18.96
N ALA A 83 -45.60 -34.78 18.64
CA ALA A 83 -45.92 -36.21 18.71
C ALA A 83 -45.16 -36.89 19.86
#